data_AF-A0A815XTI2-F1
#
_entry.id   AF-A0A815XTI2-F1
#
_cell.length_a   1.000
_cell.length_b   1.000
_cell.length_c   1.000
_cell.angle_alpha   90.00
_cell.angle_beta   90.00
_cell.angle_gamma   90.00
#
_symmetry.space_group_name_H-M   'P 1'
#
loop_
_entity.id
_entity.type
_entity.pdbx_description
1 polymer ?
#
loop_
_entity_poly.entity_id
_entity_poly.type
_entity_poly.pdbx_seq_one_letter_code
_entity_poly.pdbx_strand_id
1 'polypeptide(L)'
;TSIGLKAVFDSHNRASPPEDNLNTLHSWIGLATVILFGLQWICGFVAFLFPKLSENIRKAYIPSHKFWGKFIFIFGVSAVLMGITEYGIL
;
A
#
# COMPACT_ATOMS: atom_id res chain seq x y z
N THR A 1 -8.87 -1.16 -0.51
CA THR A 1 -7.71 -0.38 -0.99
C THR A 1 -7.99 0.31 -2.32
N SER A 2 -8.17 -0.41 -3.43
CA SER A 2 -8.33 0.22 -4.76
C SER A 2 -9.59 1.10 -4.91
N ILE A 3 -10.72 0.69 -4.32
CA ILE A 3 -11.94 1.50 -4.28
C ILE A 3 -11.71 2.79 -3.49
N GLY A 4 -11.00 2.71 -2.35
CA GLY A 4 -10.66 3.89 -1.53
C GLY A 4 -9.72 4.86 -2.26
N LEU A 5 -8.69 4.34 -2.94
CA LEU A 5 -7.84 5.14 -3.82
C LEU A 5 -8.66 5.83 -4.91
N LYS A 6 -9.52 5.08 -5.61
CA LYS A 6 -10.38 5.68 -6.63
C LYS A 6 -11.29 6.76 -6.05
N ALA A 7 -11.85 6.52 -4.86
CA ALA A 7 -12.71 7.48 -4.19
C ALA A 7 -11.99 8.80 -3.87
N VAL A 8 -10.76 8.77 -3.33
CA VAL A 8 -10.02 10.00 -3.02
C VAL A 8 -9.61 10.76 -4.28
N PHE A 9 -9.13 10.07 -5.32
CA PHE A 9 -8.82 10.70 -6.61
C PHE A 9 -10.07 11.31 -7.26
N ASP A 10 -11.21 10.62 -7.21
CA ASP A 10 -12.47 11.15 -7.74
C ASP A 10 -12.96 12.36 -6.93
N SER A 11 -12.77 12.36 -5.61
CA SER A 11 -13.12 13.49 -4.74
C SER A 11 -12.34 14.75 -5.14
N HIS A 12 -11.02 14.65 -5.24
CA HIS A 12 -10.17 15.80 -5.61
C HIS A 12 -10.44 16.28 -7.04
N ASN A 13 -10.53 15.35 -8.00
CA ASN A 13 -10.70 15.68 -9.42
C ASN A 13 -12.07 16.27 -9.76
N ARG A 14 -13.11 15.93 -8.98
CA ARG A 14 -14.48 16.43 -9.19
C ARG A 14 -14.84 17.60 -8.28
N ALA A 15 -13.93 18.05 -7.40
CA ALA A 15 -14.09 19.27 -6.62
C ALA A 15 -14.17 20.51 -7.52
N SER A 16 -14.71 21.60 -6.99
CA SER A 16 -14.82 22.88 -7.71
C SER A 16 -14.37 24.03 -6.79
N PRO A 17 -13.14 24.56 -6.95
CA PRO A 17 -12.13 24.15 -7.95
C PRO A 17 -11.54 22.75 -7.66
N PRO A 18 -10.95 22.07 -8.66
CA PRO A 18 -10.27 20.80 -8.44
C PRO A 18 -9.14 20.93 -7.41
N GLU A 19 -8.97 19.89 -6.60
CA GLU A 19 -7.90 19.81 -5.60
C GLU A 19 -6.68 19.05 -6.17
N ASP A 20 -5.48 19.44 -5.73
CA ASP A 20 -4.25 18.78 -6.14
C ASP A 20 -4.15 17.37 -5.53
N ASN A 21 -3.82 16.39 -6.37
CA ASN A 21 -3.56 15.03 -5.90
C ASN A 21 -2.10 14.83 -5.51
N LEU A 22 -1.86 13.91 -4.58
CA LEU A 22 -0.53 13.44 -4.20
C LEU A 22 0.42 14.56 -3.71
N ASN A 23 -0.12 15.57 -3.04
CA ASN A 23 0.65 16.71 -2.52
C ASN A 23 1.01 16.59 -1.03
N THR A 24 0.56 15.53 -0.33
CA THR A 24 0.78 15.38 1.12
C THR A 24 1.56 14.12 1.48
N LEU A 25 2.23 14.12 2.63
CA LEU A 25 3.03 12.97 3.05
C LEU A 25 2.15 11.72 3.28
N HIS A 26 0.91 11.89 3.75
CA HIS A 26 -0.07 10.82 3.84
C HIS A 26 -0.29 10.15 2.48
N SER A 27 -0.49 10.95 1.43
CA SER A 27 -0.72 10.45 0.08
C SER A 27 0.48 9.68 -0.50
N TRP A 28 1.71 10.12 -0.22
CA TRP A 28 2.93 9.45 -0.67
C TRP A 28 3.15 8.11 0.04
N ILE A 29 3.05 8.10 1.37
CA ILE A 29 3.17 6.88 2.17
C ILE A 29 2.02 5.91 1.86
N GLY A 30 0.80 6.42 1.69
CA GLY A 30 -0.36 5.64 1.28
C GLY A 30 -0.16 4.97 -0.07
N LEU A 31 0.24 5.71 -1.10
CA LEU A 31 0.48 5.16 -2.44
C LEU A 31 1.62 4.13 -2.43
N ALA A 32 2.74 4.42 -1.75
CA ALA A 32 3.84 3.47 -1.60
C ALA A 32 3.38 2.17 -0.92
N THR A 33 2.55 2.28 0.13
CA THR A 33 1.98 1.12 0.83
C THR A 33 1.15 0.24 -0.10
N VAL A 34 0.29 0.83 -0.94
CA VAL A 34 -0.54 0.06 -1.89
C VAL A 34 0.29 -0.63 -2.95
N ILE A 35 1.28 0.05 -3.52
CA ILE A 35 2.18 -0.53 -4.52
C ILE A 35 2.98 -1.70 -3.92
N LEU A 36 3.60 -1.49 -2.75
CA LEU A 36 4.35 -2.52 -2.06
C LEU A 36 3.47 -3.70 -1.65
N PHE A 37 2.24 -3.46 -1.20
CA PHE A 37 1.27 -4.53 -0.91
C PHE A 37 0.95 -5.35 -2.16
N GLY A 38 0.72 -4.71 -3.31
CA GLY A 38 0.49 -5.39 -4.58
C GLY A 38 1.67 -6.28 -4.99
N LEU A 39 2.89 -5.76 -4.92
CA LEU A 39 4.12 -6.53 -5.20
C LEU A 39 4.29 -7.70 -4.23
N GLN A 40 4.11 -7.45 -2.94
CA GLN A 40 4.18 -8.47 -1.89
C GLN A 40 3.16 -9.58 -2.10
N TRP A 41 1.93 -9.22 -2.51
CA TRP A 41 0.87 -10.17 -2.81
C TRP A 41 1.22 -11.02 -4.04
N ILE A 42 1.64 -10.40 -5.15
CA ILE A 42 2.01 -11.12 -6.39
C ILE A 42 3.19 -12.07 -6.12
N CYS A 43 4.27 -11.56 -5.51
CA CYS A 43 5.45 -12.37 -5.21
C CYS A 43 5.13 -13.50 -4.22
N GLY A 44 4.32 -13.23 -3.19
CA GLY A 44 3.84 -14.25 -2.25
C GLY A 44 2.97 -15.31 -2.91
N PHE A 45 2.05 -14.89 -3.78
CA PHE A 45 1.18 -15.78 -4.55
C PHE A 45 2.00 -16.73 -5.43
N VAL A 46 2.92 -16.18 -6.23
CA VAL A 46 3.80 -16.96 -7.12
C VAL A 46 4.69 -17.92 -6.32
N ALA A 47 5.30 -17.42 -5.25
CA ALA A 47 6.23 -18.22 -4.44
C ALA A 47 5.54 -19.37 -3.69
N PHE A 48 4.37 -19.13 -3.08
CA PHE A 48 3.80 -20.06 -2.10
C PHE A 48 2.48 -20.73 -2.53
N LEU A 49 1.74 -20.18 -3.49
CA LEU A 49 0.42 -20.68 -3.88
C LEU A 49 0.38 -21.26 -5.29
N PHE A 50 0.59 -20.46 -6.33
CA PHE A 50 0.57 -20.90 -7.72
C PHE A 50 1.49 -20.04 -8.59
N PRO A 51 2.40 -20.62 -9.39
CA PRO A 51 2.61 -22.06 -9.64
C PRO A 51 3.33 -22.81 -8.51
N LYS A 52 3.65 -22.13 -7.41
CA LYS A 52 4.40 -22.65 -6.25
C LYS A 52 5.83 -23.01 -6.62
N LEU A 53 6.74 -22.05 -6.43
CA LEU A 53 8.17 -22.18 -6.74
C LEU A 53 8.85 -23.30 -5.95
N SER A 54 10.03 -23.74 -6.40
CA SER A 54 10.81 -24.79 -5.76
C SER A 54 11.14 -24.47 -4.29
N GLU A 55 11.36 -25.51 -3.50
CA GLU A 55 11.63 -25.35 -2.06
C GLU A 55 12.84 -24.47 -1.76
N ASN A 56 13.91 -24.58 -2.57
CA ASN A 56 15.12 -23.77 -2.41
C ASN A 56 14.83 -22.27 -2.57
N ILE A 57 14.07 -21.89 -3.60
CA ILE A 57 13.69 -20.49 -3.83
C ILE A 57 12.78 -19.99 -2.71
N ARG A 58 11.80 -20.80 -2.29
CA ARG A 58 10.90 -20.44 -1.19
C ARG A 58 11.65 -20.23 0.13
N LYS A 59 12.60 -21.10 0.47
CA LYS A 59 13.45 -20.96 1.67
C LYS A 59 14.25 -19.65 1.64
N ALA A 60 14.81 -19.31 0.47
CA ALA A 60 15.52 -18.04 0.29
C ALA A 60 14.59 -16.81 0.35
N TYR A 61 13.34 -16.93 -0.12
CA TYR A 61 12.41 -15.81 -0.21
C TYR A 61 11.62 -15.54 1.09
N ILE A 62 11.34 -16.55 1.92
CA ILE A 62 10.57 -16.41 3.17
C ILE A 62 11.04 -15.26 4.07
N PRO A 63 12.35 -15.04 4.31
CA PRO A 63 12.82 -13.94 5.14
C PRO A 63 12.39 -12.57 4.60
N SER A 64 12.54 -12.37 3.28
CA SER A 64 12.11 -11.15 2.59
C SER A 64 10.60 -10.98 2.67
N HIS A 65 9.83 -12.03 2.38
CA HIS A 65 8.37 -11.99 2.49
C HIS A 65 7.90 -11.61 3.90
N LYS A 66 8.48 -12.19 4.96
CA LYS A 66 8.14 -11.85 6.35
C LYS A 66 8.53 -10.42 6.73
N PHE A 67 9.69 -9.95 6.27
CA PHE A 67 10.16 -8.59 6.53
C PHE A 67 9.21 -7.56 5.90
N TRP A 68 9.01 -7.66 4.59
CA TRP A 68 8.17 -6.71 3.85
C TRP A 68 6.71 -6.77 4.30
N GLY A 69 6.19 -7.95 4.66
CA GLY A 69 4.84 -8.07 5.23
C GLY A 69 4.65 -7.24 6.50
N LYS A 70 5.61 -7.30 7.44
CA LYS A 70 5.56 -6.47 8.67
C LYS A 70 5.77 -5.00 8.36
N PHE A 71 6.71 -4.67 7.48
CA PHE A 71 7.03 -3.30 7.10
C PHE A 71 5.82 -2.60 6.46
N ILE A 72 5.18 -3.25 5.48
CA ILE A 72 3.98 -2.74 4.80
C ILE A 72 2.83 -2.57 5.80
N PHE A 73 2.66 -3.49 6.76
CA PHE A 73 1.65 -3.35 7.80
C PHE A 73 1.86 -2.11 8.66
N ILE A 74 3.10 -1.87 9.12
CA ILE A 74 3.44 -0.66 9.89
C ILE A 74 3.20 0.60 9.05
N PHE A 75 3.63 0.60 7.79
CA PHE A 75 3.38 1.70 6.86
C PHE A 75 1.89 1.98 6.66
N GLY A 76 1.07 0.94 6.56
CA GLY A 76 -0.38 1.07 6.49
C GLY A 76 -0.98 1.72 7.74
N VAL A 77 -0.54 1.31 8.94
CA VAL A 77 -0.96 1.94 10.20
C VAL A 77 -0.51 3.41 10.23
N SER A 78 0.74 3.71 9.88
CA SER A 78 1.24 5.08 9.79
C SER A 78 0.43 5.92 8.81
N ALA A 79 0.13 5.39 7.62
CA ALA A 79 -0.70 6.08 6.62
C ALA A 79 -2.10 6.39 7.18
N VAL A 80 -2.76 5.44 7.87
CA VAL A 80 -4.07 5.67 8.49
C VAL A 80 -4.00 6.77 9.56
N LEU A 81 -3.01 6.71 10.46
CA LEU A 81 -2.85 7.72 11.51
C LEU A 81 -2.61 9.11 10.93
N MET A 82 -1.77 9.20 9.89
CA MET A 82 -1.50 10.47 9.19
C MET A 82 -2.75 11.01 8.50
N GLY A 83 -3.52 10.15 7.82
CA GLY A 83 -4.76 10.56 7.17
C GLY A 83 -5.78 11.08 8.18
N ILE A 84 -5.97 10.38 9.30
CA ILE A 84 -6.86 10.87 10.38
C ILE A 84 -6.37 12.22 10.92
N THR A 85 -5.06 12.38 11.10
CA THR A 85 -4.47 13.64 11.60
C THR A 85 -4.68 14.79 10.62
N GLU A 86 -4.48 14.55 9.33
CA GLU A 86 -4.66 15.52 8.26
C GLU A 86 -6.10 16.04 8.15
N TYR A 87 -7.08 15.14 8.31
CA TYR A 87 -8.50 15.48 8.27
C TYR A 87 -9.10 15.90 9.62
N GLY A 88 -8.46 15.56 10.74
CA GLY A 88 -9.01 15.73 12.09
C GLY A 88 -8.43 16.91 12.88
N ILE A 89 -7.35 17.54 12.39
CA ILE A 89 -6.70 18.70 13.03
C ILE A 89 -6.87 19.98 12.18
N LEU A 90 -7.31 19.85 10.93
CA LEU A 90 -7.75 20.95 10.07
C LEU A 90 -9.28 21.02 10.04
#